data_AF-A0A953U066-F1
#
_entry.id   AF-A0A953U066-F1
#
_cell.length_a   1.000
_cell.length_b   1.000
_cell.length_c   1.000
_cell.angle_alpha   90.00
_cell.angle_beta   90.00
_cell.angle_gamma   90.00
#
_symmetry.space_group_name_H-M   'P 1'
#
loop_
_entity.id
_entity.type
_entity.pdbx_description
1 polymer ?
#
loop_
_entity_poly.entity_id
_entity_poly.type
_entity_poly.pdbx_seq_one_letter_code
_entity_poly.pdbx_strand_id
1 'polypeptide(L)'
;MQNRGRKDVAAVVGLCFFFSLVGLALAQHSGNVASSSGAEISRNSAEAIQAEVRVDPQVVVHAIDPGIYGQFVEHFGRIVEHGLWAELLQNRKFYPYTDLEHLNVAPPWAGDPEPKDVSYAVDRSVSLDGVSSQRLVLTGPANAWRGIRQSGFDVLGGKDYAGYAWIKTDTANQQGSFVLESSQGETVARAEVALQSGDWQQYRFTLKPARDLYPAVFRIAFNKPGVVWVGAASLMPGDNVDGICKDVLDLVKSMSPPLLRWPGGGYPDSYDWRLAVGPRARDVAKRFSQRCALLYRYYHRRSGVLSGWSRSRIAV
;
A
#
# COMPACT_ATOMS: atom_id res chain seq x y z
N MET A 1 -45.19 8.70 12.06
CA MET A 1 -45.80 7.35 12.12
C MET A 1 -45.36 6.57 10.89
N GLN A 2 -44.72 5.41 11.13
CA GLN A 2 -44.44 4.28 10.20
C GLN A 2 -43.59 4.57 8.95
N ASN A 3 -42.31 4.22 8.85
CA ASN A 3 -41.59 2.94 9.05
C ASN A 3 -41.82 1.91 7.92
N ARG A 4 -40.88 1.84 6.96
CA ARG A 4 -40.50 0.73 6.06
C ARG A 4 -39.15 1.17 5.46
N GLY A 5 -37.99 0.58 5.77
CA GLY A 5 -37.68 -0.84 5.78
C GLY A 5 -36.66 -1.09 4.65
N ARG A 6 -35.44 -0.55 4.81
CA ARG A 6 -34.31 -0.72 3.89
C ARG A 6 -33.77 -2.13 4.11
N LYS A 7 -33.95 -3.03 3.14
CA LYS A 7 -33.38 -4.37 3.15
C LYS A 7 -32.06 -4.38 2.40
N ASP A 8 -31.10 -5.02 3.03
CA ASP A 8 -29.74 -5.27 2.61
C ASP A 8 -29.67 -5.99 1.26
N VAL A 9 -28.78 -5.52 0.39
CA VAL A 9 -28.28 -6.29 -0.76
C VAL A 9 -26.81 -6.55 -0.49
N ALA A 10 -26.54 -7.65 0.21
CA ALA A 10 -25.22 -8.24 0.28
C ALA A 10 -24.95 -8.96 -1.04
N ALA A 11 -23.97 -8.46 -1.79
CA ALA A 11 -23.44 -9.12 -2.97
C ALA A 11 -22.68 -10.37 -2.54
N VAL A 12 -23.21 -11.54 -2.87
CA VAL A 12 -22.50 -12.82 -2.80
C VAL A 12 -21.56 -12.88 -4.01
N VAL A 13 -20.26 -12.85 -3.75
CA VAL A 13 -19.21 -13.09 -4.76
C VAL A 13 -19.28 -14.58 -5.13
N GLY A 14 -19.78 -14.83 -6.33
CA GLY A 14 -19.83 -16.16 -6.95
C GLY A 14 -18.43 -16.67 -7.30
N LEU A 15 -18.18 -17.92 -6.91
CA LEU A 15 -17.00 -18.71 -7.22
C LEU A 15 -16.85 -18.86 -8.74
N CYS A 16 -15.71 -18.42 -9.30
CA CYS A 16 -15.36 -18.60 -10.70
C CYS A 16 -15.16 -20.08 -11.04
N PHE A 17 -16.09 -20.68 -11.78
CA PHE A 17 -15.81 -21.86 -12.61
C PHE A 17 -15.55 -21.40 -14.05
N PHE A 18 -14.32 -21.56 -14.50
CA PHE A 18 -13.93 -21.41 -15.90
C PHE A 18 -14.55 -22.56 -16.71
N PHE A 19 -15.50 -22.26 -17.59
CA PHE A 19 -15.75 -23.07 -18.78
C PHE A 19 -15.67 -22.19 -20.01
N SER A 20 -14.76 -22.56 -20.90
CA SER A 20 -14.49 -21.91 -22.18
C SER A 20 -15.69 -22.07 -23.10
N LEU A 21 -16.26 -20.96 -23.58
CA LEU A 21 -17.27 -20.92 -24.63
C LEU A 21 -16.72 -20.05 -25.76
N VAL A 22 -16.12 -20.70 -26.75
CA VAL A 22 -15.85 -20.09 -28.06
C VAL A 22 -17.21 -19.96 -28.76
N GLY A 23 -17.78 -18.76 -28.64
CA GLY A 23 -18.98 -18.34 -29.36
C GLY A 23 -18.61 -17.87 -30.77
N LEU A 24 -19.19 -18.57 -31.74
CA LEU A 24 -19.10 -18.39 -33.18
C LEU A 24 -19.57 -16.98 -33.60
N ALA A 25 -18.77 -16.30 -34.43
CA ALA A 25 -19.15 -15.05 -35.10
C ALA A 25 -19.72 -15.35 -36.51
N LEU A 26 -20.87 -14.74 -36.77
CA LEU A 26 -21.34 -14.16 -38.04
C LEU A 26 -21.61 -15.10 -39.23
N ALA A 27 -22.91 -15.30 -39.48
CA ALA A 27 -23.46 -15.61 -40.79
C ALA A 27 -23.38 -14.37 -41.70
N GLN A 28 -22.95 -14.55 -42.95
CA GLN A 28 -23.52 -13.96 -44.17
C GLN A 28 -22.67 -14.34 -45.40
N HIS A 29 -23.10 -15.35 -46.14
CA HIS A 29 -23.03 -15.30 -47.60
C HIS A 29 -24.03 -16.25 -48.24
N SER A 30 -24.89 -15.65 -49.06
CA SER A 30 -25.84 -16.27 -49.98
C SER A 30 -25.11 -16.96 -51.13
N GLY A 31 -25.42 -18.23 -51.39
CA GLY A 31 -24.95 -18.96 -52.56
C GLY A 31 -25.57 -20.35 -52.65
N ASN A 32 -26.34 -20.59 -53.70
CA ASN A 32 -27.00 -21.86 -54.05
C ASN A 32 -26.08 -23.08 -53.90
N VAL A 33 -26.54 -24.12 -53.17
CA VAL A 33 -26.09 -25.50 -53.37
C VAL A 33 -27.29 -26.45 -53.22
N ALA A 34 -27.30 -27.42 -54.13
CA ALA A 34 -28.33 -28.41 -54.42
C ALA A 34 -28.91 -29.17 -53.22
N SER A 35 -30.15 -29.63 -53.41
CA SER A 35 -30.82 -30.63 -52.60
C SER A 35 -29.98 -31.92 -52.51
N SER A 36 -29.32 -32.13 -51.38
CA SER A 36 -28.92 -33.47 -50.95
C SER A 36 -29.84 -33.88 -49.79
N SER A 37 -30.39 -35.08 -49.93
CA SER A 37 -31.21 -35.77 -48.94
C SER A 37 -30.54 -35.68 -47.55
N GLY A 38 -31.27 -35.07 -46.61
CA GLY A 38 -30.84 -34.94 -45.23
C GLY A 38 -30.59 -36.31 -44.60
N ALA A 39 -29.32 -36.61 -44.37
CA ALA A 39 -28.94 -37.44 -43.24
C ALA A 39 -28.72 -36.48 -42.07
N GLU A 40 -29.78 -36.26 -41.28
CA GLU A 40 -29.59 -35.70 -39.94
C GLU A 40 -28.62 -36.61 -39.20
N ILE A 41 -27.40 -36.11 -38.98
CA ILE A 41 -26.50 -36.69 -38.00
C ILE A 41 -27.24 -36.52 -36.66
N SER A 42 -27.96 -37.57 -36.27
CA SER A 42 -28.55 -37.67 -34.94
C SER A 42 -27.41 -37.46 -33.96
N ARG A 43 -27.40 -36.28 -33.32
CA ARG A 43 -26.61 -36.09 -32.10
C ARG A 43 -27.15 -37.16 -31.16
N ASN A 44 -26.38 -38.21 -30.94
CA ASN A 44 -26.64 -39.13 -29.83
C ASN A 44 -26.93 -38.24 -28.63
N SER A 45 -28.18 -38.26 -28.18
CA SER A 45 -28.60 -37.64 -26.93
C SER A 45 -27.74 -38.32 -25.88
N ALA A 46 -26.68 -37.64 -25.43
CA ALA A 46 -25.86 -38.12 -24.34
C ALA A 46 -26.82 -38.40 -23.19
N GLU A 47 -26.99 -39.67 -22.84
CA GLU A 47 -27.82 -40.04 -21.69
C GLU A 47 -27.35 -39.23 -20.49
N ALA A 48 -28.28 -38.55 -19.85
CA ALA A 48 -27.98 -37.73 -18.69
C ALA A 48 -27.42 -38.66 -17.60
N ILE A 49 -26.13 -38.53 -17.30
CA ILE A 49 -25.49 -39.28 -16.24
C ILE A 49 -26.18 -38.90 -14.92
N GLN A 50 -26.87 -39.88 -14.32
CA GLN A 50 -27.46 -39.71 -13.00
C GLN A 50 -26.49 -40.22 -11.93
N ALA A 51 -26.26 -39.39 -10.91
CA ALA A 51 -25.49 -39.74 -9.73
C ALA A 51 -26.37 -39.55 -8.48
N GLU A 52 -26.30 -40.49 -7.55
CA GLU A 52 -26.97 -40.42 -6.25
C GLU A 52 -25.91 -40.21 -5.15
N VAL A 53 -26.10 -39.23 -4.27
CA VAL A 53 -25.26 -38.99 -3.09
C VAL A 53 -26.08 -39.32 -1.83
N ARG A 54 -25.62 -40.28 -1.04
CA ARG A 54 -26.21 -40.64 0.25
C ARG A 54 -25.31 -40.16 1.40
N VAL A 55 -25.91 -39.53 2.41
CA VAL A 55 -25.23 -39.04 3.62
C VAL A 55 -25.87 -39.67 4.84
N ASP A 56 -25.08 -40.37 5.66
CA ASP A 56 -25.53 -40.94 6.94
C ASP A 56 -25.02 -40.08 8.11
N PRO A 57 -25.88 -39.32 8.81
CA PRO A 57 -25.46 -38.45 9.90
C PRO A 57 -25.12 -39.20 11.20
N GLN A 58 -25.36 -40.52 11.28
CA GLN A 58 -25.03 -41.34 12.46
C GLN A 58 -23.60 -41.89 12.41
N VAL A 59 -22.95 -41.85 11.24
CA VAL A 59 -21.59 -42.35 11.04
C VAL A 59 -20.61 -41.17 11.00
N VAL A 60 -19.98 -40.89 12.14
CA VAL A 60 -18.87 -39.92 12.21
C VAL A 60 -17.56 -40.64 11.89
N VAL A 61 -16.95 -40.31 10.75
CA VAL A 61 -15.70 -40.93 10.31
C VAL A 61 -14.48 -40.28 10.99
N HIS A 62 -14.43 -38.94 11.01
CA HIS A 62 -13.35 -38.16 11.64
C HIS A 62 -13.86 -36.80 12.13
N ALA A 63 -13.14 -36.22 13.10
CA ALA A 63 -13.29 -34.81 13.44
C ALA A 63 -12.49 -33.94 12.45
N ILE A 64 -13.08 -32.84 12.00
CA ILE A 64 -12.38 -31.86 11.15
C ILE A 64 -11.56 -30.94 12.06
N ASP A 65 -10.26 -30.82 11.80
CA ASP A 65 -9.39 -29.88 12.50
C ASP A 65 -9.89 -28.43 12.26
N PRO A 66 -10.20 -27.66 13.31
CA PRO A 66 -10.64 -26.28 13.15
C PRO A 66 -9.64 -25.39 12.39
N GLY A 67 -8.35 -25.74 12.38
CA GLY A 67 -7.27 -25.04 11.68
C GLY A 67 -7.08 -25.43 10.22
N ILE A 68 -7.92 -26.31 9.64
CA ILE A 68 -7.77 -26.78 8.26
C ILE A 68 -7.89 -25.65 7.22
N TYR A 69 -8.60 -24.57 7.56
CA TYR A 69 -8.76 -23.37 6.72
C TYR A 69 -8.06 -22.16 7.33
N GLY A 70 -6.76 -22.00 7.06
CA GLY A 70 -5.96 -20.84 7.49
C GLY A 70 -5.83 -19.76 6.42
N GLN A 71 -5.20 -18.65 6.82
CA GLN A 71 -4.82 -17.54 5.94
C GLN A 71 -3.30 -17.32 5.94
N PHE A 72 -2.84 -16.59 4.93
CA PHE A 72 -1.43 -16.36 4.67
C PHE A 72 -1.18 -14.89 4.37
N VAL A 73 -0.15 -14.30 4.99
CA VAL A 73 0.25 -12.90 4.77
C VAL A 73 1.77 -12.82 4.64
N GLU A 74 2.23 -12.10 3.63
CA GLU A 74 3.64 -11.73 3.41
C GLU A 74 3.74 -10.32 2.81
N HIS A 75 4.94 -9.73 2.79
CA HIS A 75 5.18 -8.48 2.06
C HIS A 75 5.23 -8.69 0.54
N PHE A 76 4.07 -8.96 -0.06
CA PHE A 76 3.88 -9.10 -1.50
C PHE A 76 2.85 -8.08 -2.01
N GLY A 77 3.18 -7.38 -3.09
CA GLY A 77 2.32 -6.33 -3.64
C GLY A 77 1.94 -5.28 -2.59
N ARG A 78 0.63 -5.06 -2.41
CA ARG A 78 0.06 -4.14 -1.41
C ARG A 78 -0.62 -4.86 -0.23
N ILE A 79 -0.26 -6.11 0.05
CA ILE A 79 -0.92 -6.89 1.11
C ILE A 79 -0.64 -6.27 2.47
N VAL A 80 0.64 -5.99 2.77
CA VAL A 80 1.06 -5.35 4.02
C VAL A 80 1.16 -3.85 3.82
N GLU A 81 2.15 -3.39 3.07
CA GLU A 81 2.36 -1.97 2.79
C GLU A 81 1.23 -1.44 1.90
N HIS A 82 0.59 -0.34 2.29
CA HIS A 82 -0.55 0.26 1.59
C HIS A 82 -1.80 -0.65 1.49
N GLY A 83 -1.90 -1.64 2.38
CA GLY A 83 -3.07 -2.50 2.54
C GLY A 83 -3.39 -2.68 4.02
N LEU A 84 -2.90 -3.76 4.63
CA LEU A 84 -3.07 -4.03 6.06
C LEU A 84 -2.45 -2.91 6.91
N TRP A 85 -1.26 -2.46 6.54
CA TRP A 85 -0.54 -1.38 7.20
C TRP A 85 -1.06 -0.02 6.72
N ALA A 86 -1.54 0.81 7.66
CA ALA A 86 -2.27 2.03 7.37
C ALA A 86 -1.38 3.24 7.00
N GLU A 87 -0.06 3.09 7.02
CA GLU A 87 0.87 4.16 6.63
C GLU A 87 0.68 4.54 5.16
N LEU A 88 0.45 5.83 4.93
CA LEU A 88 0.33 6.38 3.58
C LEU A 88 1.69 6.78 3.01
N LEU A 89 2.65 7.19 3.85
CA LEU A 89 3.95 7.68 3.40
C LEU A 89 4.94 6.55 3.13
N GLN A 90 5.51 6.55 1.94
CA GLN A 90 6.66 5.72 1.58
C GLN A 90 7.97 6.40 1.95
N ASN A 91 9.01 5.58 2.10
CA ASN A 91 10.35 5.99 2.51
C ASN A 91 10.34 7.05 3.61
N ARG A 92 9.55 6.79 4.64
CA ARG A 92 9.26 7.73 5.74
C ARG A 92 10.49 8.19 6.53
N LYS A 93 11.63 7.50 6.37
CA LYS A 93 12.92 7.78 7.02
C LYS A 93 13.98 8.33 6.06
N PHE A 94 13.60 8.65 4.82
CA PHE A 94 14.49 9.27 3.83
C PHE A 94 15.76 8.46 3.58
N TYR A 95 15.62 7.14 3.52
CA TYR A 95 16.74 6.26 3.22
C TYR A 95 17.18 6.43 1.77
N PRO A 96 18.49 6.50 1.51
CA PRO A 96 19.00 6.60 0.16
C PRO A 96 18.76 5.30 -0.61
N TYR A 97 18.55 5.41 -1.92
CA TYR A 97 18.61 4.27 -2.83
C TYR A 97 19.98 4.29 -3.48
N THR A 98 20.68 3.16 -3.51
CA THR A 98 22.06 3.07 -4.04
C THR A 98 22.19 3.63 -5.46
N ASP A 99 21.18 3.41 -6.31
CA ASP A 99 21.18 3.88 -7.70
C ASP A 99 20.73 5.35 -7.85
N LEU A 100 20.16 5.95 -6.79
CA LEU A 100 19.60 7.30 -6.78
C LEU A 100 20.26 8.20 -5.74
N GLU A 101 21.49 7.87 -5.31
CA GLU A 101 22.23 8.69 -4.33
C GLU A 101 22.55 10.10 -4.84
N HIS A 102 22.51 10.30 -6.16
CA HIS A 102 22.66 11.61 -6.79
C HIS A 102 21.45 12.53 -6.58
N LEU A 103 20.32 12.01 -6.07
CA LEU A 103 19.15 12.82 -5.77
C LEU A 103 19.28 13.47 -4.39
N ASN A 104 19.07 14.79 -4.36
CA ASN A 104 19.12 15.60 -3.14
C ASN A 104 17.87 15.46 -2.26
N VAL A 105 16.81 14.85 -2.78
CA VAL A 105 15.59 14.50 -2.04
C VAL A 105 15.37 13.00 -2.13
N ALA A 106 15.13 12.34 -0.98
CA ALA A 106 14.97 10.88 -0.95
C ALA A 106 13.63 10.44 -1.59
N PRO A 107 13.64 9.66 -2.69
CA PRO A 107 12.40 9.21 -3.33
C PRO A 107 11.52 8.37 -2.40
N PRO A 108 10.18 8.35 -2.57
CA PRO A 108 9.41 9.10 -3.56
C PRO A 108 9.05 10.53 -3.13
N TRP A 109 9.76 11.09 -2.14
CA TRP A 109 9.61 12.51 -1.84
C TRP A 109 10.16 13.36 -2.98
N ALA A 110 9.58 14.54 -3.14
CA ALA A 110 10.03 15.58 -4.03
C ALA A 110 10.17 16.89 -3.25
N GLY A 111 11.01 17.80 -3.75
CA GLY A 111 10.96 19.20 -3.33
C GLY A 111 9.70 19.89 -3.86
N ASP A 112 9.49 21.12 -3.43
CA ASP A 112 8.48 21.99 -4.03
C ASP A 112 8.74 22.20 -5.54
N PRO A 113 7.69 22.36 -6.39
CA PRO A 113 7.82 22.51 -7.84
C PRO A 113 8.71 23.68 -8.28
N GLU A 114 8.65 24.78 -7.53
CA GLU A 114 9.47 25.97 -7.76
C GLU A 114 10.35 26.19 -6.51
N PRO A 115 11.46 25.44 -6.36
CA PRO A 115 12.28 25.46 -5.16
C PRO A 115 13.19 26.70 -5.12
N LYS A 116 12.59 27.89 -5.28
CA LYS A 116 13.27 29.14 -4.98
C LYS A 116 13.56 29.14 -3.49
N ASP A 117 14.76 29.53 -3.13
CA ASP A 117 15.18 29.69 -1.75
C ASP A 117 15.19 28.41 -0.90
N VAL A 118 15.41 27.24 -1.52
CA VAL A 118 15.63 25.99 -0.79
C VAL A 118 16.63 25.10 -1.52
N SER A 119 17.58 24.57 -0.76
CA SER A 119 18.44 23.47 -1.23
C SER A 119 18.21 22.23 -0.36
N TYR A 120 18.31 21.07 -0.99
CA TYR A 120 18.01 19.79 -0.38
C TYR A 120 19.28 18.94 -0.28
N ALA A 121 19.34 18.05 0.72
CA ALA A 121 20.31 16.96 0.74
C ALA A 121 19.75 15.79 1.55
N VAL A 122 20.04 14.56 1.14
CA VAL A 122 19.88 13.39 2.02
C VAL A 122 21.13 13.33 2.91
N ASP A 123 20.99 13.74 4.16
CA ASP A 123 22.10 13.92 5.09
C ASP A 123 22.33 12.65 5.92
N ARG A 124 23.50 12.03 5.75
CA ARG A 124 23.91 10.82 6.48
C ARG A 124 24.63 11.15 7.79
N SER A 125 25.06 12.40 7.99
CA SER A 125 25.82 12.84 9.17
C SER A 125 24.92 13.29 10.32
N VAL A 126 23.76 13.86 9.99
CA VAL A 126 22.74 14.27 10.96
C VAL A 126 21.48 13.45 10.69
N SER A 127 21.26 12.39 11.47
CA SER A 127 20.12 11.50 11.30
C SER A 127 19.53 11.09 12.64
N LEU A 128 18.24 10.72 12.63
CA LEU A 128 17.52 10.31 13.84
C LEU A 128 17.88 8.89 14.28
N ASP A 129 18.13 8.01 13.31
CA ASP A 129 18.34 6.57 13.47
C ASP A 129 19.78 6.12 13.13
N GLY A 130 20.67 7.07 12.83
CA GLY A 130 22.05 6.80 12.43
C GLY A 130 22.20 6.39 10.96
N VAL A 131 21.17 6.55 10.12
CA VAL A 131 21.23 6.21 8.68
C VAL A 131 21.21 7.47 7.81
N SER A 132 20.09 8.18 7.81
CA SER A 132 19.92 9.41 7.03
C SER A 132 18.74 10.23 7.52
N SER A 133 18.69 11.48 7.07
CA SER A 133 17.52 12.35 7.17
C SER A 133 17.43 13.23 5.93
N GLN A 134 16.28 13.86 5.71
CA GLN A 134 16.15 14.88 4.68
C GLN A 134 16.51 16.25 5.27
N ARG A 135 17.61 16.83 4.79
CA ARG A 135 17.99 18.21 5.10
C ARG A 135 17.39 19.17 4.09
N LEU A 136 16.92 20.30 4.58
CA LEU A 136 16.55 21.47 3.79
C LEU A 136 17.33 22.67 4.35
N VAL A 137 18.02 23.40 3.48
CA VAL A 137 18.60 24.72 3.79
C VAL A 137 17.71 25.76 3.12
N LEU A 138 17.04 26.56 3.94
CA LEU A 138 16.04 27.53 3.54
C LEU A 138 16.68 28.92 3.50
N THR A 139 16.51 29.64 2.41
CA THR A 139 16.96 31.03 2.25
C THR A 139 15.76 31.95 2.01
N GLY A 140 16.01 33.19 1.57
CA GLY A 140 14.96 34.11 1.17
C GLY A 140 14.19 34.73 2.35
N PRO A 141 12.94 35.19 2.13
CA PRO A 141 12.19 35.91 3.15
C PRO A 141 11.61 34.98 4.22
N ALA A 142 11.52 35.51 5.45
CA ALA A 142 10.68 34.94 6.49
C ALA A 142 9.21 34.92 6.05
N ASN A 143 8.45 33.96 6.56
CA ASN A 143 7.04 33.67 6.28
C ASN A 143 6.69 33.07 4.91
N ALA A 144 7.63 32.96 3.97
CA ALA A 144 7.40 32.12 2.79
C ALA A 144 7.50 30.64 3.19
N TRP A 145 6.67 29.73 2.66
CA TRP A 145 6.71 28.31 3.06
C TRP A 145 7.45 27.49 2.02
N ARG A 146 8.51 26.77 2.44
CA ARG A 146 9.30 25.87 1.58
C ARG A 146 9.45 24.50 2.23
N GLY A 147 9.46 23.44 1.44
CA GLY A 147 9.32 22.11 2.00
C GLY A 147 9.59 20.97 1.05
N ILE A 148 9.16 19.80 1.49
CA ILE A 148 9.16 18.55 0.74
C ILE A 148 7.74 18.00 0.70
N ARG A 149 7.45 17.23 -0.34
CA ARG A 149 6.13 16.68 -0.59
C ARG A 149 6.19 15.25 -1.09
N GLN A 150 5.12 14.51 -0.86
CA GLN A 150 4.92 13.17 -1.39
C GLN A 150 3.48 13.05 -1.88
N SER A 151 3.30 12.41 -3.03
CA SER A 151 1.99 12.07 -3.61
C SER A 151 1.89 10.56 -3.85
N GLY A 152 0.80 10.12 -4.47
CA GLY A 152 0.62 8.72 -4.85
C GLY A 152 -0.22 7.91 -3.87
N PHE A 153 -1.00 8.59 -3.03
CA PHE A 153 -2.02 8.00 -2.18
C PHE A 153 -3.27 8.88 -2.19
N ASP A 154 -4.38 8.31 -1.75
CA ASP A 154 -5.68 8.97 -1.74
C ASP A 154 -6.13 9.25 -0.30
N VAL A 155 -6.94 10.28 -0.13
CA VAL A 155 -7.61 10.56 1.17
C VAL A 155 -9.09 10.85 0.97
N LEU A 156 -9.88 10.49 1.97
CA LEU A 156 -11.32 10.69 2.03
C LEU A 156 -11.66 11.95 2.82
N GLY A 157 -12.57 12.74 2.29
CA GLY A 157 -13.13 13.92 2.94
C GLY A 157 -13.86 13.55 4.24
N GLY A 158 -13.76 14.43 5.23
CA GLY A 158 -14.41 14.26 6.54
C GLY A 158 -13.77 13.21 7.45
N LYS A 159 -12.78 12.45 6.96
CA LYS A 159 -12.00 11.51 7.77
C LYS A 159 -10.81 12.24 8.42
N ASP A 160 -10.52 11.92 9.68
CA ASP A 160 -9.33 12.43 10.34
C ASP A 160 -8.11 11.62 9.90
N TYR A 161 -6.98 12.30 9.71
CA TYR A 161 -5.68 11.71 9.42
C TYR A 161 -4.69 12.20 10.46
N ALA A 162 -4.13 11.28 11.24
CA ALA A 162 -3.18 11.57 12.30
C ALA A 162 -1.77 11.20 11.86
N GLY A 163 -0.80 12.01 12.28
CA GLY A 163 0.57 11.82 11.87
C GLY A 163 1.58 12.46 12.81
N TYR A 164 2.84 12.28 12.46
CA TYR A 164 3.94 12.95 13.12
C TYR A 164 5.12 13.15 12.18
N ALA A 165 6.00 14.08 12.51
CA ALA A 165 7.34 14.15 11.96
C ALA A 165 8.36 14.42 13.06
N TRP A 166 9.49 13.71 13.00
CA TRP A 166 10.68 14.07 13.77
C TRP A 166 11.45 15.16 13.03
N ILE A 167 11.60 16.30 13.66
CA ILE A 167 12.21 17.49 13.07
C ILE A 167 13.31 18.01 14.00
N LYS A 168 14.44 18.39 13.42
CA LYS A 168 15.55 19.10 14.07
C LYS A 168 15.78 20.41 13.34
N THR A 169 16.05 21.49 14.08
CA THR A 169 16.44 22.79 13.51
C THR A 169 17.26 23.58 14.53
N ASP A 170 18.20 24.40 14.07
CA ASP A 170 18.92 25.37 14.90
C ASP A 170 18.24 26.76 14.89
N THR A 171 17.15 26.91 14.13
CA THR A 171 16.54 28.20 13.88
C THR A 171 15.46 28.51 14.92
N ALA A 172 15.65 29.60 15.65
CA ALA A 172 14.71 30.05 16.67
C ALA A 172 13.36 30.48 16.08
N ASN A 173 12.27 30.14 16.78
CA ASN A 173 10.90 30.49 16.38
C ASN A 173 10.53 30.01 14.96
N GLN A 174 11.08 28.88 14.52
CA GLN A 174 10.73 28.24 13.25
C GLN A 174 9.33 27.64 13.35
N GLN A 175 8.50 27.79 12.31
CA GLN A 175 7.22 27.06 12.22
C GLN A 175 7.34 25.90 11.24
N GLY A 176 6.71 24.78 11.59
CA GLY A 176 6.45 23.65 10.69
C GLY A 176 4.98 23.62 10.28
N SER A 177 4.70 23.27 9.03
CA SER A 177 3.35 23.07 8.52
C SER A 177 3.24 21.71 7.85
N PHE A 178 2.15 21.02 8.16
CA PHE A 178 1.73 19.76 7.57
C PHE A 178 0.47 20.01 6.76
N VAL A 179 0.50 19.69 5.47
CA VAL A 179 -0.55 20.09 4.54
C VAL A 179 -0.99 18.90 3.69
N LEU A 180 -2.30 18.71 3.53
CA LEU A 180 -2.87 17.93 2.43
C LEU A 180 -3.31 18.89 1.34
N GLU A 181 -2.80 18.66 0.13
CA GLU A 181 -3.06 19.46 -1.06
C GLU A 181 -3.70 18.59 -2.15
N SER A 182 -4.48 19.22 -3.03
CA SER A 182 -4.89 18.60 -4.28
C SER A 182 -3.69 18.42 -5.21
N SER A 183 -3.85 17.61 -6.26
CA SER A 183 -2.83 17.46 -7.32
C SER A 183 -2.50 18.77 -8.05
N GLN A 184 -3.36 19.80 -7.94
CA GLN A 184 -3.17 21.14 -8.49
C GLN A 184 -2.48 22.11 -7.51
N GLY A 185 -2.13 21.65 -6.30
CA GLY A 185 -1.46 22.48 -5.27
C GLY A 185 -2.41 23.28 -4.38
N GLU A 186 -3.72 23.02 -4.41
CA GLU A 186 -4.68 23.67 -3.52
C GLU A 186 -4.62 23.05 -2.11
N THR A 187 -4.38 23.84 -1.08
CA THR A 187 -4.44 23.38 0.32
C THR A 187 -5.87 23.01 0.71
N VAL A 188 -6.08 21.77 1.16
CA VAL A 188 -7.38 21.24 1.59
C VAL A 188 -7.44 21.00 3.10
N ALA A 189 -6.31 20.66 3.73
CA ALA A 189 -6.19 20.64 5.18
C ALA A 189 -4.77 21.07 5.60
N ARG A 190 -4.66 21.77 6.74
CA ARG A 190 -3.39 22.24 7.28
C ARG A 190 -3.37 22.13 8.79
N ALA A 191 -2.21 21.76 9.32
CA ALA A 191 -1.85 21.91 10.72
C ALA A 191 -0.47 22.60 10.79
N GLU A 192 -0.30 23.51 11.76
CA GLU A 192 0.95 24.21 12.00
C GLU A 192 1.42 23.95 13.43
N VAL A 193 2.73 23.88 13.61
CA VAL A 193 3.39 23.66 14.90
C VAL A 193 4.54 24.63 15.07
N ALA A 194 4.71 25.14 16.29
CA ALA A 194 5.91 25.88 16.66
C ALA A 194 7.04 24.90 16.95
N LEU A 195 8.17 25.05 16.24
CA LEU A 195 9.32 24.18 16.40
C LEU A 195 10.27 24.76 17.45
N GLN A 196 10.76 23.88 18.31
CA GLN A 196 11.83 24.18 19.24
C GLN A 196 13.18 24.06 18.52
N SER A 197 14.00 25.10 18.63
CA SER A 197 15.39 25.05 18.18
C SER A 197 16.19 24.12 19.08
N GLY A 198 17.05 23.28 18.50
CA GLY A 198 17.92 22.37 19.22
C GLY A 198 17.98 20.99 18.58
N ASP A 199 17.73 19.96 19.39
CA ASP A 199 17.81 18.58 18.94
C ASP A 199 16.48 18.01 18.45
N TRP A 200 16.51 16.80 17.92
CA TRP A 200 15.36 16.10 17.38
C TRP A 200 14.16 16.09 18.33
N GLN A 201 13.01 16.57 17.84
CA GLN A 201 11.74 16.45 18.54
C GLN A 201 10.65 15.89 17.63
N GLN A 202 9.71 15.17 18.23
CA GLN A 202 8.54 14.67 17.55
C GLN A 202 7.41 15.70 17.60
N TYR A 203 6.93 16.11 16.43
CA TYR A 203 5.76 16.97 16.29
C TYR A 203 4.61 16.15 15.74
N ARG A 204 3.49 16.13 16.47
CA ARG A 204 2.26 15.44 16.08
C ARG A 204 1.28 16.41 15.47
N PHE A 205 0.43 15.91 14.58
CA PHE A 205 -0.58 16.70 13.92
C PHE A 205 -1.78 15.84 13.54
N THR A 206 -2.91 16.51 13.30
CA THR A 206 -4.12 15.90 12.74
C THR A 206 -4.62 16.77 11.59
N LEU A 207 -4.99 16.14 10.48
CA LEU A 207 -5.53 16.78 9.29
C LEU A 207 -6.90 16.20 8.99
N LYS A 208 -7.86 17.05 8.65
CA LYS A 208 -9.20 16.65 8.25
C LYS A 208 -9.56 17.30 6.92
N PRO A 209 -9.28 16.65 5.78
CA PRO A 209 -9.62 17.21 4.49
C PRO A 209 -11.14 17.35 4.36
N ALA A 210 -11.62 18.48 3.84
CA ALA A 210 -13.06 18.74 3.70
C ALA A 210 -13.71 17.94 2.55
N ARG A 211 -12.90 17.37 1.66
CA ARG A 211 -13.32 16.61 0.47
C ARG A 211 -12.27 15.54 0.14
N ASP A 212 -12.65 14.59 -0.69
CA ASP A 212 -11.74 13.56 -1.16
C ASP A 212 -10.63 14.14 -2.06
N LEU A 213 -9.46 13.50 -2.05
CA LEU A 213 -8.32 13.84 -2.92
C LEU A 213 -7.76 12.58 -3.59
N TYR A 214 -7.71 12.62 -4.91
CA TYR A 214 -7.27 11.52 -5.79
C TYR A 214 -6.39 12.05 -6.94
N PRO A 215 -5.05 11.96 -6.85
CA PRO A 215 -4.27 11.67 -5.66
C PRO A 215 -4.20 12.89 -4.73
N ALA A 216 -3.95 12.62 -3.45
CA ALA A 216 -3.52 13.61 -2.49
C ALA A 216 -2.02 13.92 -2.61
N VAL A 217 -1.64 15.10 -2.16
CA VAL A 217 -0.24 15.50 -1.93
C VAL A 217 -0.09 15.86 -0.46
N PHE A 218 0.82 15.19 0.25
CA PHE A 218 1.21 15.58 1.61
C PHE A 218 2.49 16.39 1.56
N ARG A 219 2.49 17.56 2.20
CA ARG A 219 3.62 18.48 2.24
C ARG A 219 4.02 18.81 3.67
N ILE A 220 5.32 18.77 3.93
CA ILE A 220 5.95 19.25 5.16
C ILE A 220 6.75 20.51 4.79
N ALA A 221 6.40 21.66 5.35
CA ALA A 221 6.99 22.94 4.99
C ALA A 221 7.40 23.78 6.20
N PHE A 222 8.26 24.76 5.94
CA PHE A 222 8.93 25.58 6.95
C PHE A 222 8.99 27.04 6.53
N ASN A 223 8.76 27.96 7.47
CA ASN A 223 8.45 29.35 7.14
C ASN A 223 9.61 30.35 7.26
N LYS A 224 10.74 30.00 7.86
CA LYS A 224 11.87 30.92 8.06
C LYS A 224 13.18 30.40 7.45
N PRO A 225 14.11 31.28 7.06
CA PRO A 225 15.45 30.91 6.63
C PRO A 225 16.21 30.19 7.75
N GLY A 226 17.05 29.23 7.39
CA GLY A 226 17.76 28.39 8.34
C GLY A 226 17.86 26.94 7.87
N VAL A 227 18.34 26.05 8.74
CA VAL A 227 18.50 24.63 8.41
C VAL A 227 17.51 23.79 9.20
N VAL A 228 16.85 22.88 8.50
CA VAL A 228 15.90 21.92 9.07
C VAL A 228 16.23 20.52 8.58
N TRP A 229 16.07 19.53 9.45
CA TRP A 229 16.18 18.11 9.11
C TRP A 229 14.88 17.40 9.47
N VAL A 230 14.43 16.51 8.59
CA VAL A 230 13.27 15.63 8.80
C VAL A 230 13.76 14.19 8.82
N GLY A 231 13.56 13.49 9.94
CA GLY A 231 14.15 12.17 10.17
C GLY A 231 13.17 11.01 10.03
N ALA A 232 11.94 11.17 10.50
CA ALA A 232 10.89 10.15 10.37
C ALA A 232 9.52 10.82 10.34
N ALA A 233 8.81 10.71 9.21
CA ALA A 233 7.43 11.18 9.04
C ALA A 233 6.42 10.03 9.13
N SER A 234 5.15 10.31 9.37
CA SER A 234 4.05 9.34 9.35
C SER A 234 2.74 10.06 9.07
N LEU A 235 1.87 9.44 8.27
CA LEU A 235 0.50 9.90 8.04
C LEU A 235 -0.40 8.67 7.91
N MET A 236 -1.38 8.55 8.78
CA MET A 236 -2.32 7.42 8.80
C MET A 236 -3.76 7.92 8.97
N PRO A 237 -4.77 7.19 8.46
CA PRO A 237 -6.15 7.38 8.88
C PRO A 237 -6.28 7.35 10.41
N GLY A 238 -6.96 8.32 11.00
CA GLY A 238 -7.04 8.49 12.47
C GLY A 238 -7.77 7.38 13.20
N ASP A 239 -8.54 6.57 12.48
CA ASP A 239 -9.26 5.39 12.98
C ASP A 239 -8.46 4.08 12.90
N ASN A 240 -7.19 4.14 12.45
CA ASN A 240 -6.30 2.98 12.47
C ASN A 240 -6.21 2.36 13.88
N VAL A 241 -6.00 1.04 13.95
CA VAL A 241 -5.82 0.31 15.21
C VAL A 241 -4.38 -0.17 15.27
N ASP A 242 -3.56 0.48 16.09
CA ASP A 242 -2.11 0.23 16.20
C ASP A 242 -1.34 0.32 14.86
N GLY A 243 -1.90 1.11 13.95
CA GLY A 243 -1.48 1.33 12.56
C GLY A 243 -1.95 0.27 11.56
N ILE A 244 -2.84 -0.64 11.97
CA ILE A 244 -3.60 -1.50 11.05
C ILE A 244 -4.80 -0.73 10.52
N CYS A 245 -5.08 -0.86 9.22
CA CYS A 245 -6.24 -0.23 8.60
C CYS A 245 -7.55 -0.82 9.16
N LYS A 246 -8.47 0.05 9.59
CA LYS A 246 -9.67 -0.32 10.35
C LYS A 246 -10.61 -1.23 9.56
N ASP A 247 -10.84 -0.91 8.29
CA ASP A 247 -11.70 -1.68 7.38
C ASP A 247 -11.12 -3.07 7.08
N VAL A 248 -9.80 -3.16 6.82
CA VAL A 248 -9.09 -4.43 6.64
C VAL A 248 -9.18 -5.27 7.92
N LEU A 249 -8.97 -4.67 9.08
CA LEU A 249 -9.08 -5.37 10.37
C LEU A 249 -10.50 -5.92 10.60
N ASP A 250 -11.54 -5.14 10.28
CA ASP A 250 -12.92 -5.58 10.40
C ASP A 250 -13.23 -6.76 9.45
N LEU A 251 -12.73 -6.70 8.21
CA LEU A 251 -12.87 -7.79 7.24
C LEU A 251 -12.15 -9.06 7.71
N VAL A 252 -10.92 -8.95 8.21
CA VAL A 252 -10.17 -10.09 8.76
C VAL A 252 -10.91 -10.69 9.95
N LYS A 253 -11.49 -9.86 10.84
CA LYS A 253 -12.32 -10.34 11.95
C LYS A 253 -13.58 -11.07 11.45
N SER A 254 -14.24 -10.56 10.41
CA SER A 254 -15.43 -11.19 9.83
C SER A 254 -15.13 -12.56 9.22
N MET A 255 -13.92 -12.74 8.68
CA MET A 255 -13.45 -14.01 8.14
C MET A 255 -13.11 -15.01 9.25
N SER A 256 -12.73 -14.51 10.44
CA SER A 256 -12.37 -15.31 11.62
C SER A 256 -11.38 -16.44 11.31
N PRO A 257 -10.22 -16.15 10.69
CA PRO A 257 -9.28 -17.19 10.32
C PRO A 257 -8.71 -17.86 11.59
N PRO A 258 -8.81 -19.20 11.72
CA PRO A 258 -8.30 -19.95 12.87
C PRO A 258 -6.77 -19.95 12.94
N LEU A 259 -6.10 -19.72 11.81
CA LEU A 259 -4.64 -19.66 11.70
C LEU A 259 -4.24 -18.55 10.71
N LEU A 260 -3.23 -17.77 11.07
CA LEU A 260 -2.57 -16.80 10.19
C LEU A 260 -1.08 -17.13 10.08
N ARG A 261 -0.63 -17.51 8.88
CA ARG A 261 0.80 -17.74 8.60
C ARG A 261 1.48 -16.42 8.24
N TRP A 262 2.41 -15.98 9.10
CA TRP A 262 3.25 -14.78 8.96
C TRP A 262 4.69 -15.12 9.39
N PRO A 263 5.75 -14.54 8.78
CA PRO A 263 5.76 -13.52 7.73
C PRO A 263 5.80 -14.04 6.30
N GLY A 264 5.58 -15.35 6.12
CA GLY A 264 5.09 -15.99 4.89
C GLY A 264 5.94 -15.90 3.61
N GLY A 265 5.88 -16.94 2.78
CA GLY A 265 6.42 -16.89 1.41
C GLY A 265 7.94 -16.96 1.41
N GLY A 266 8.57 -16.19 0.52
CA GLY A 266 10.04 -16.04 0.47
C GLY A 266 10.57 -14.95 1.40
N TYR A 267 9.70 -14.21 2.09
CA TYR A 267 10.09 -13.14 3.01
C TYR A 267 10.83 -13.63 4.29
N PRO A 268 10.47 -14.77 4.92
CA PRO A 268 11.17 -15.30 6.09
C PRO A 268 12.67 -15.47 5.91
N ASP A 269 13.16 -15.78 4.70
CA ASP A 269 14.58 -16.01 4.39
C ASP A 269 15.50 -14.83 4.78
N SER A 270 14.90 -13.68 5.01
CA SER A 270 15.62 -12.43 5.23
C SER A 270 14.92 -11.50 6.22
N TYR A 271 13.87 -12.02 6.88
CA TYR A 271 13.17 -11.36 7.96
C TYR A 271 13.94 -11.49 9.27
N ASP A 272 14.17 -10.37 9.94
CA ASP A 272 14.71 -10.34 11.31
C ASP A 272 13.68 -9.70 12.24
N TRP A 273 13.03 -10.53 13.07
CA TRP A 273 11.98 -10.08 13.98
C TRP A 273 12.45 -9.01 14.96
N ARG A 274 13.76 -8.99 15.30
CA ARG A 274 14.35 -7.99 16.21
C ARG A 274 14.33 -6.59 15.62
N LEU A 275 14.27 -6.49 14.29
CA LEU A 275 14.13 -5.21 13.58
C LEU A 275 12.67 -4.78 13.40
N ALA A 276 11.71 -5.66 13.69
CA ALA A 276 10.27 -5.40 13.57
C ALA A 276 9.60 -4.99 14.89
N VAL A 277 10.36 -4.94 16.00
CA VAL A 277 9.89 -4.59 17.34
C VAL A 277 10.57 -3.34 17.85
N GLY A 278 9.88 -2.58 18.71
CA GLY A 278 10.40 -1.37 19.34
C GLY A 278 9.94 -0.06 18.68
N PRO A 279 10.55 1.08 19.05
CA PRO A 279 10.09 2.39 18.59
C PRO A 279 10.30 2.61 17.08
N ARG A 280 9.20 2.82 16.34
CA ARG A 280 9.18 3.06 14.87
C ARG A 280 10.04 4.20 14.33
N ALA A 281 10.44 5.12 15.20
CA ALA A 281 11.23 6.27 14.81
C ALA A 281 12.74 5.97 14.78
N ARG A 282 13.19 4.95 15.52
CA ARG A 282 14.61 4.64 15.74
C ARG A 282 14.97 3.20 15.38
N ASP A 283 13.97 2.36 15.12
CA ASP A 283 14.21 1.04 14.53
C ASP A 283 14.87 1.23 13.17
N VAL A 284 16.04 0.63 13.02
CA VAL A 284 16.80 0.83 11.79
C VAL A 284 16.13 0.12 10.62
N ALA A 285 15.22 -0.85 10.86
CA ALA A 285 14.42 -1.63 9.89
C ALA A 285 14.95 -1.48 8.46
N LYS A 286 16.21 -1.87 8.30
CA LYS A 286 17.05 -1.47 7.18
C LYS A 286 16.68 -2.41 6.05
N ARG A 287 16.43 -1.85 4.86
CA ARG A 287 16.55 -2.50 3.53
C ARG A 287 15.37 -3.30 2.95
N PHE A 288 14.27 -3.57 3.66
CA PHE A 288 13.34 -4.60 3.15
C PHE A 288 12.39 -4.18 2.02
N SER A 289 11.90 -2.93 2.02
CA SER A 289 11.07 -2.42 0.91
C SER A 289 11.85 -2.31 -0.42
N GLN A 290 13.18 -2.09 -0.36
CA GLN A 290 14.04 -2.02 -1.54
C GLN A 290 14.30 -3.39 -2.19
N ARG A 291 14.29 -4.50 -1.42
CA ARG A 291 14.36 -5.85 -2.00
C ARG A 291 13.03 -6.32 -2.60
N CYS A 292 11.89 -5.91 -2.04
CA CYS A 292 10.59 -6.15 -2.67
C CYS A 292 10.49 -5.41 -4.03
N ALA A 293 11.12 -4.25 -4.20
CA ALA A 293 11.23 -3.58 -5.50
C ALA A 293 12.09 -4.37 -6.52
N LEU A 294 13.10 -5.12 -6.06
CA LEU A 294 13.86 -6.06 -6.91
C LEU A 294 13.03 -7.30 -7.27
N LEU A 295 12.20 -7.82 -6.36
CA LEU A 295 11.25 -8.90 -6.68
C LEU A 295 10.17 -8.44 -7.68
N TYR A 296 9.67 -7.21 -7.52
CA TYR A 296 8.73 -6.59 -8.47
C TYR A 296 9.39 -6.41 -9.85
N ARG A 297 10.64 -5.94 -9.92
CA ARG A 297 11.43 -5.87 -11.17
C ARG A 297 11.77 -7.26 -11.75
N TYR A 298 11.94 -8.28 -10.92
CA TYR A 298 12.23 -9.66 -11.34
C TYR A 298 10.98 -10.32 -11.96
N TYR A 299 9.80 -10.12 -11.37
CA TYR A 299 8.53 -10.64 -11.89
C TYR A 299 8.05 -9.89 -13.14
N HIS A 300 8.23 -8.57 -13.22
CA HIS A 300 7.83 -7.80 -14.42
C HIS A 300 8.81 -7.88 -15.60
N ARG A 301 10.05 -8.35 -15.41
CA ARG A 301 10.92 -8.70 -16.55
C ARG A 301 10.65 -10.09 -17.13
N ARG A 302 9.89 -10.95 -16.45
CA ARG A 302 9.65 -12.33 -16.87
C ARG A 302 8.36 -12.55 -17.68
N SER A 303 7.67 -11.49 -18.13
CA SER A 303 6.61 -11.59 -19.15
C SER A 303 7.16 -11.82 -20.57
N GLY A 304 8.33 -12.46 -20.70
CA GLY A 304 8.95 -12.82 -21.96
C GLY A 304 9.60 -14.19 -21.87
N VAL A 305 8.92 -15.17 -22.46
CA VAL A 305 9.47 -16.45 -22.98
C VAL A 305 9.80 -17.52 -21.93
N LEU A 306 8.95 -18.56 -21.96
CA LEU A 306 9.30 -19.93 -21.58
C LEU A 306 10.49 -20.40 -22.43
N SER A 307 11.64 -20.65 -21.80
CA SER A 307 12.60 -21.64 -22.27
C SER A 307 13.33 -22.21 -21.06
N GLY A 308 13.62 -23.51 -21.15
CA GLY A 308 13.81 -24.38 -20.00
C GLY A 308 14.95 -23.99 -19.06
N TRP A 309 14.96 -24.61 -17.88
CA TRP A 309 15.98 -25.58 -17.49
C TRP A 309 15.60 -26.21 -16.15
N SER A 310 15.77 -27.52 -16.07
CA SER A 310 15.51 -28.38 -14.92
C SER A 310 16.72 -28.47 -14.00
N ARG A 311 16.47 -28.95 -12.77
CA ARG A 311 17.42 -29.51 -11.77
C ARG A 311 18.28 -28.45 -11.07
N SER A 312 18.54 -28.48 -9.77
CA SER A 312 18.36 -29.49 -8.73
C SER A 312 18.82 -28.89 -7.40
N ARG A 313 18.19 -29.29 -6.28
CA ARG A 313 18.68 -29.36 -4.88
C ARG A 313 19.33 -28.12 -4.23
N ILE A 314 18.89 -27.85 -3.00
CA ILE A 314 19.58 -27.43 -1.75
C ILE A 314 18.40 -26.96 -0.88
N ALA A 315 17.90 -27.66 0.17
CA ALA A 315 18.54 -28.30 1.32
C ALA A 315 19.43 -27.34 2.12
N VAL A 316 18.82 -26.42 2.86
CA VAL A 316 18.98 -26.11 4.31
C VAL A 316 18.10 -24.90 4.60
#